data_AF-A0A657AS43-F1
#
_entry.id   AF-A0A657AS43-F1
#
_cell.length_a   1.000
_cell.length_b   1.000
_cell.length_c   1.000
_cell.angle_alpha   90.00
_cell.angle_beta   90.00
_cell.angle_gamma   90.00
#
_symmetry.space_group_name_H-M   'P 1'
#
loop_
_entity.id
_entity.type
_entity.pdbx_description
1 polymer ?
#
loop_
_entity_poly.entity_id
_entity_poly.type
_entity_poly.pdbx_seq_one_letter_code
_entity_poly.pdbx_strand_id
1 'polypeptide(L)'
;MNENTFKLSIGISAAIFLAVFALYTAPAALVDGDIIGAFTAGFVNPFAAGYSTDVIMCWFIMSAWILYERKQFGYKYGPLCMALGLVPGVAVGFALYLYLRTKQETYRLSSDV
;
A
#
# COMPACT_ATOMS: atom_id res chain seq x y z
N MET A 1 2.75 3.32 -16.14
CA MET A 1 3.87 2.36 -15.93
C MET A 1 3.64 1.11 -16.78
N ASN A 2 4.68 0.40 -17.25
CA ASN A 2 4.49 -0.89 -17.95
C ASN A 2 4.36 -2.05 -16.92
N GLU A 3 4.02 -3.25 -17.40
CA GLU A 3 3.76 -4.39 -16.52
C GLU A 3 4.99 -4.88 -15.75
N ASN A 4 6.17 -4.94 -16.39
CA ASN A 4 7.39 -5.40 -15.73
C ASN A 4 7.81 -4.46 -14.60
N THR A 5 7.79 -3.15 -14.85
CA THR A 5 8.09 -2.15 -13.80
C THR A 5 7.06 -2.21 -12.68
N PHE A 6 5.78 -2.47 -12.99
CA PHE A 6 4.74 -2.66 -11.97
C PHE A 6 5.05 -3.85 -11.06
N LYS A 7 5.24 -5.04 -11.64
CA LYS A 7 5.56 -6.28 -10.90
C LYS A 7 6.82 -6.13 -10.05
N LEU A 8 7.85 -5.50 -10.60
CA LEU A 8 9.09 -5.24 -9.88
C LEU A 8 8.87 -4.28 -8.70
N SER A 9 8.13 -3.19 -8.90
CA SER A 9 7.89 -2.18 -7.86
C SER A 9 7.14 -2.76 -6.66
N ILE A 10 6.07 -3.52 -6.90
CA ILE A 10 5.31 -4.15 -5.81
C ILE A 10 6.11 -5.26 -5.13
N GLY A 11 6.91 -6.02 -5.90
CA GLY A 11 7.77 -7.07 -5.37
C GLY A 11 8.88 -6.54 -4.46
N ILE A 12 9.57 -5.48 -4.89
CA ILE A 12 10.60 -4.82 -4.07
C ILE A 12 9.98 -4.23 -2.80
N SER A 13 8.84 -3.55 -2.91
CA SER A 13 8.18 -2.96 -1.73
C SER A 13 7.79 -4.02 -0.70
N ALA A 14 7.22 -5.15 -1.16
CA ALA A 14 6.89 -6.28 -0.30
C ALA A 14 8.15 -6.91 0.33
N ALA A 15 9.23 -7.06 -0.45
CA ALA A 15 10.49 -7.61 0.05
C ALA A 15 11.14 -6.72 1.12
N ILE A 16 11.09 -5.39 0.96
CA ILE A 16 11.59 -4.43 1.95
C ILE A 16 10.81 -4.57 3.26
N PHE A 17 9.47 -4.56 3.20
CA PHE A 17 8.65 -4.77 4.40
C PHE A 17 8.98 -6.11 5.07
N LEU A 18 9.02 -7.20 4.30
CA LEU A 18 9.32 -8.52 4.82
C LEU A 18 10.69 -8.59 5.50
N ALA A 19 11.70 -7.95 4.91
CA ALA A 19 13.04 -7.89 5.50
C ALA A 19 13.04 -7.15 6.84
N VAL A 20 12.39 -5.98 6.93
CA VAL A 20 12.26 -5.23 8.19
C VAL A 20 11.47 -6.02 9.22
N PHE A 21 10.38 -6.66 8.81
CA PHE A 21 9.59 -7.50 9.69
C PHE A 21 10.42 -8.67 10.23
N ALA A 22 11.05 -9.45 9.36
CA ALA A 22 11.76 -10.67 9.74
C ALA A 22 13.05 -10.42 10.53
N LEU A 23 13.76 -9.32 10.25
CA LEU A 23 15.07 -9.05 10.84
C LEU A 23 15.00 -8.11 12.05
N TYR A 24 13.93 -7.33 12.20
CA TYR A 24 13.83 -6.32 13.26
C TYR A 24 12.59 -6.49 14.13
N THR A 25 11.41 -6.54 13.52
CA THR A 25 10.14 -6.51 14.27
C THR A 25 9.80 -7.86 14.91
N ALA A 26 9.87 -8.93 14.14
CA ALA A 26 9.52 -10.28 14.58
C ALA A 26 10.51 -10.83 15.62
N PRO A 27 11.84 -10.68 15.49
CA PRO A 27 12.77 -11.14 16.53
C PRO A 27 12.50 -10.49 17.88
N ALA A 28 12.16 -9.20 17.89
CA ALA A 28 11.83 -8.50 19.12
C ALA A 28 10.52 -9.00 19.76
N ALA A 29 9.49 -9.29 18.96
CA ALA A 29 8.27 -9.91 19.48
C ALA A 29 8.55 -11.29 20.10
N LEU A 30 9.45 -12.07 19.50
CA LEU A 30 9.83 -13.39 20.01
C LEU A 30 10.62 -13.30 21.32
N VAL A 31 11.47 -12.29 21.48
CA VAL A 31 12.23 -12.06 22.73
C VAL A 31 11.32 -11.59 23.86
N ASP A 32 10.35 -10.71 23.56
CA ASP A 32 9.40 -10.21 24.55
C ASP A 32 8.46 -11.31 25.07
N GLY A 33 8.23 -12.36 24.28
CA GLY A 33 7.44 -13.53 24.65
C GLY A 33 5.92 -13.27 24.71
N ASP A 34 5.50 -11.99 24.62
CA ASP A 34 4.12 -11.56 24.52
C ASP A 34 3.79 -11.09 23.09
N ILE A 35 3.47 -12.05 22.24
CA ILE A 35 3.12 -11.80 20.83
C ILE A 35 1.85 -10.94 20.74
N ILE A 36 0.87 -11.14 21.62
CA ILE A 36 -0.39 -10.40 21.60
C ILE A 36 -0.15 -8.95 22.01
N GLY A 37 0.66 -8.73 23.05
CA GLY A 37 1.13 -7.42 23.48
C GLY A 37 1.87 -6.69 22.37
N ALA A 38 2.76 -7.37 21.64
CA ALA A 38 3.51 -6.81 20.52
C ALA A 38 2.61 -6.23 19.40
N PHE A 39 1.46 -6.85 19.11
CA PHE A 39 0.48 -6.31 18.16
C PHE A 39 -0.17 -5.01 18.63
N THR A 40 -0.37 -4.86 19.93
CA THR A 40 -0.97 -3.64 20.51
C THR A 40 0.06 -2.53 20.78
N ALA A 41 1.34 -2.89 20.81
CA ALA A 41 2.46 -2.00 21.09
C ALA A 41 2.95 -1.21 19.86
N GLY A 42 2.07 -0.92 18.89
CA GLY A 42 2.43 -0.25 17.63
C GLY A 42 3.01 1.16 17.75
N PHE A 43 3.09 1.73 18.96
CA PHE A 43 3.75 3.01 19.26
C PHE A 43 5.08 2.85 20.01
N VAL A 44 5.47 1.61 20.31
CA VAL A 44 6.70 1.28 21.02
C VAL A 44 7.69 0.67 20.03
N ASN A 45 8.94 1.13 20.08
CA ASN A 45 10.00 0.54 19.28
C ASN A 45 10.35 -0.85 19.87
N PRO A 46 10.47 -1.92 19.06
CA PRO A 46 10.62 -1.96 17.60
C PRO A 46 9.35 -2.16 16.76
N PHE A 47 8.18 -2.37 17.39
CA PHE A 47 6.92 -2.65 16.69
C PHE A 47 6.43 -1.46 15.86
N ALA A 48 6.59 -0.24 16.37
CA ALA A 48 6.26 0.99 15.64
C ALA A 48 7.01 1.12 14.30
N ALA A 49 8.27 0.68 14.24
CA ALA A 49 9.05 0.69 13.00
C ALA A 49 8.51 -0.32 11.97
N GLY A 50 8.12 -1.51 12.42
CA GLY A 50 7.46 -2.52 11.58
C GLY A 50 6.15 -2.01 10.98
N TYR A 51 5.25 -1.50 11.82
CA TYR A 51 3.97 -0.93 11.37
C TYR A 51 4.15 0.27 10.43
N SER A 52 5.09 1.17 10.74
CA SER A 52 5.36 2.31 9.88
C SER A 52 5.89 1.88 8.52
N THR A 53 6.78 0.88 8.50
CA THR A 53 7.32 0.32 7.26
C THR A 53 6.22 -0.33 6.41
N ASP A 54 5.31 -1.09 7.04
CA ASP A 54 4.15 -1.67 6.37
C ASP A 54 3.31 -0.58 5.67
N VAL A 55 2.91 0.46 6.42
CA VAL A 55 2.11 1.57 5.88
C VAL A 55 2.82 2.27 4.72
N ILE A 56 4.11 2.54 4.83
CA ILE A 56 4.88 3.19 3.75
C ILE A 56 4.98 2.27 2.52
N MET A 57 5.25 0.97 2.70
CA MET A 57 5.34 0.02 1.59
C MET A 57 3.97 -0.19 0.92
N CYS A 58 2.88 -0.24 1.69
CA CYS A 58 1.52 -0.24 1.15
C CYS A 58 1.25 1.00 0.31
N TRP A 59 1.71 2.18 0.73
CA TRP A 59 1.59 3.40 -0.07
C TRP A 59 2.34 3.30 -1.40
N PHE A 60 3.56 2.75 -1.41
CA PHE A 60 4.31 2.52 -2.65
C PHE A 60 3.62 1.52 -3.58
N ILE A 61 3.11 0.42 -3.03
CA ILE A 61 2.36 -0.60 -3.79
C ILE A 61 1.10 0.03 -4.40
N MET A 62 0.33 0.78 -3.61
CA MET A 62 -0.85 1.51 -4.08
C MET A 62 -0.49 2.51 -5.19
N SER A 63 0.57 3.29 -5.00
CA SER A 63 1.01 4.29 -5.98
C SER A 63 1.46 3.65 -7.30
N ALA A 64 2.22 2.54 -7.21
CA ALA A 64 2.59 1.73 -8.36
C ALA A 64 1.33 1.24 -9.10
N TRP A 65 0.34 0.73 -8.38
CA TRP A 65 -0.92 0.28 -8.99
C TRP A 65 -1.67 1.41 -9.70
N ILE A 66 -1.83 2.56 -9.05
CA ILE A 66 -2.48 3.74 -9.63
C ILE A 66 -1.77 4.19 -10.92
N LEU A 67 -0.43 4.23 -10.92
CA LEU A 67 0.37 4.61 -12.10
C LEU A 67 0.33 3.59 -13.23
N TYR A 68 0.17 2.31 -12.90
CA TYR A 68 -0.04 1.25 -13.88
C TYR A 68 -1.41 1.40 -14.55
N GLU A 69 -2.49 1.44 -13.76
CA GLU A 69 -3.85 1.53 -14.28
C GLU A 69 -4.12 2.83 -15.02
N ARG A 70 -3.57 3.95 -14.56
CA ARG A 70 -3.66 5.21 -15.30
C ARG A 70 -3.10 5.09 -16.72
N LYS A 71 -2.03 4.31 -16.93
CA LYS A 71 -1.45 4.10 -18.27
C LYS A 71 -2.27 3.13 -19.12
N GLN A 72 -2.80 2.06 -18.53
CA GLN A 72 -3.51 1.01 -19.28
C GLN A 72 -4.97 1.37 -19.57
N PHE A 73 -5.66 1.98 -18.60
CA PHE A 73 -7.10 2.21 -18.65
C PHE A 73 -7.48 3.69 -18.70
N GLY A 74 -6.51 4.59 -18.47
CA GLY A 74 -6.76 6.04 -18.52
C GLY A 74 -7.52 6.59 -17.31
N TYR A 75 -7.58 5.86 -16.19
CA TYR A 75 -8.30 6.31 -15.00
C TYR A 75 -7.77 7.66 -14.47
N LYS A 76 -8.73 8.55 -14.18
CA LYS A 76 -8.51 9.92 -13.70
C LYS A 76 -8.48 9.96 -12.16
N TYR A 77 -7.92 11.04 -11.60
CA TYR A 77 -7.80 11.31 -10.15
C TYR A 77 -6.79 10.46 -9.36
N GLY A 78 -6.02 9.60 -10.01
CA GLY A 78 -4.95 8.83 -9.37
C GLY A 78 -3.98 9.66 -8.51
N PRO A 79 -3.44 10.81 -8.98
CA PRO A 79 -2.54 11.65 -8.18
C PRO A 79 -3.15 12.19 -6.90
N LEU A 80 -4.44 12.57 -6.93
CA LEU A 80 -5.15 13.01 -5.73
C LEU A 80 -5.23 11.86 -4.71
N CYS A 81 -5.53 10.65 -5.16
CA CYS A 81 -5.59 9.48 -4.29
C CYS A 81 -4.21 9.12 -3.72
N MET A 82 -3.13 9.27 -4.50
CA MET A 82 -1.77 9.10 -4.00
C MET A 82 -1.42 10.14 -2.92
N ALA A 83 -1.78 11.41 -3.13
CA ALA A 83 -1.58 12.47 -2.15
C ALA A 83 -2.37 12.20 -0.85
N LEU A 84 -3.64 11.82 -0.97
CA LEU A 84 -4.48 11.46 0.18
C LEU A 84 -4.00 10.19 0.90
N GLY A 85 -3.37 9.29 0.16
CA GLY A 85 -2.71 8.11 0.71
C GLY A 85 -1.47 8.44 1.55
N LEU A 86 -0.84 9.59 1.29
CA LEU A 86 0.28 10.09 2.09
C LEU A 86 -0.25 10.83 3.34
N VAL A 87 -1.23 11.72 3.15
CA VAL A 87 -1.90 12.46 4.23
C VAL A 87 -3.38 12.64 3.87
N PRO A 88 -4.35 12.14 4.66
CA PRO A 88 -4.21 11.64 6.03
C PRO A 88 -3.74 10.18 6.16
N GLY A 89 -3.67 9.40 5.08
CA GLY A 89 -3.10 8.05 5.13
C GLY A 89 -3.66 7.08 4.08
N VAL A 90 -2.98 5.93 3.94
CA VAL A 90 -3.19 4.97 2.85
C VAL A 90 -4.63 4.50 2.78
N ALA A 91 -5.29 4.22 3.90
CA ALA A 91 -6.68 3.77 3.92
C ALA A 91 -7.63 4.76 3.22
N VAL A 92 -7.45 6.07 3.44
CA VAL A 92 -8.31 7.11 2.85
C VAL A 92 -8.04 7.25 1.36
N GLY A 93 -6.76 7.38 0.98
CA GLY A 93 -6.38 7.48 -0.43
C GLY A 93 -6.80 6.23 -1.22
N PHE A 94 -6.64 5.06 -0.61
CA PHE A 94 -6.94 3.79 -1.23
C PHE A 94 -8.45 3.57 -1.41
N ALA A 95 -9.26 3.81 -0.37
CA ALA A 95 -10.71 3.71 -0.46
C ALA A 95 -11.29 4.67 -1.51
N LEU A 96 -10.80 5.92 -1.55
CA LEU A 96 -11.22 6.88 -2.57
C LEU A 96 -10.84 6.41 -3.98
N TYR A 97 -9.63 5.87 -4.15
CA TYR A 97 -9.19 5.33 -5.44
C TYR A 97 -10.10 4.20 -5.92
N LEU A 98 -10.40 3.23 -5.05
CA LEU A 98 -11.32 2.13 -5.36
C LEU A 98 -12.70 2.64 -5.77
N TYR A 99 -13.25 3.61 -5.04
CA TYR A 99 -14.55 4.18 -5.38
C TYR A 99 -14.55 4.88 -6.75
N LEU A 100 -13.54 5.71 -7.02
CA LEU A 100 -13.45 6.48 -8.26
C LEU A 100 -13.14 5.61 -9.48
N ARG A 101 -12.30 4.59 -9.33
CA ARG A 101 -11.96 3.68 -10.42
C ARG A 101 -13.17 2.81 -10.79
N THR A 102 -13.95 2.33 -9.82
CA THR A 102 -15.13 1.49 -10.09
C THR A 102 -16.17 2.26 -10.90
N LYS A 103 -16.41 3.54 -10.58
CA LYS A 103 -17.32 4.38 -11.39
C LYS A 103 -16.86 4.55 -12.83
N GLN A 104 -15.55 4.74 -13.03
CA GLN A 104 -14.98 4.93 -14.37
C GLN A 104 -15.01 3.64 -15.19
N GLU A 105 -14.73 2.51 -14.54
CA GLU A 105 -14.82 1.18 -15.13
C GLU A 105 -16.25 0.85 -15.58
N THR A 106 -17.25 1.08 -14.73
CA THR A 106 -18.67 0.89 -15.07
C THR A 106 -19.08 1.77 -16.26
N TYR A 107 -18.70 3.06 -16.25
CA TYR A 107 -18.99 3.96 -17.36
C TYR A 107 -18.38 3.47 -18.68
N ARG A 108 -17.12 3.01 -18.65
CA ARG A 108 -16.43 2.48 -19.83
C ARG A 108 -17.11 1.24 -20.40
N LEU A 109 -17.47 0.28 -19.54
CA LEU A 109 -18.18 -0.93 -19.98
C LEU A 109 -19.54 -0.61 -20.59
N SER A 110 -20.26 0.39 -20.06
CA SER A 110 -21.56 0.79 -20.61
C SER A 110 -21.46 1.53 -21.95
N SER A 111 -20.31 2.13 -22.28
CA SER A 111 -20.11 2.78 -23.58
C SER A 111 -19.66 1.84 -24.69
N ASP A 112 -19.24 0.63 -24.34
CA ASP A 112 -18.78 -0.41 -25.27
C ASP A 112 -19.91 -1.36 -25.73
N VAL A 113 -21.14 -1.16 -25.22
CA VAL A 113 -22.38 -1.92 -25.56
C VAL A 113 -23.31 -1.04 -26.37
#